data_AF-A0A097AS56-F1
#
_entry.id   AF-A0A097AS56-F1
#
_cell.length_a   1.000
_cell.length_b   1.000
_cell.length_c   1.000
_cell.angle_alpha   90.00
_cell.angle_beta   90.00
_cell.angle_gamma   90.00
#
_symmetry.space_group_name_H-M   'P 1'
#
loop_
_entity.id
_entity.type
_entity.pdbx_description
1 polymer ?
#
loop_
_entity_poly.entity_id
_entity_poly.type
_entity_poly.pdbx_seq_one_letter_code
_entity_poly.pdbx_strand_id
1 'polypeptide(L)'
;MPELASGNSDKREYFRWQYAHEIVKIAKEKRKAIVIEKLDIKNKGEKGDFSGKKSRRIRHNFSYKSLLKKIKILAKKEGIEVIEVNPSYTSIIGMLKKEAE
;
A
#
# COMPACT_ATOMS: atom_id res chain seq x y z
N MET A 1 1.52 -8.78 -5.20
CA MET A 1 2.82 -8.69 -4.52
C MET A 1 2.90 -9.69 -3.36
N PRO A 2 2.85 -11.01 -3.62
CA PRO A 2 3.03 -12.06 -2.59
C PRO A 2 4.35 -11.95 -1.80
N GLU A 3 5.34 -11.27 -2.36
CA GLU A 3 6.66 -10.97 -1.80
C GLU A 3 6.58 -10.00 -0.60
N LEU A 4 5.51 -9.21 -0.49
CA LEU A 4 5.28 -8.32 0.66
C LEU A 4 4.76 -9.07 1.90
N ALA A 5 4.27 -10.29 1.71
CA ALA A 5 3.65 -11.12 2.75
C ALA A 5 4.49 -12.33 3.17
N SER A 6 5.51 -12.69 2.37
CA SER A 6 6.36 -13.87 2.57
C SER A 6 7.85 -13.49 2.70
N GLY A 7 8.68 -14.37 3.28
CA GLY A 7 10.11 -14.15 3.47
C GLY A 7 10.50 -13.40 4.76
N ASN A 8 11.81 -13.21 4.98
CA ASN A 8 12.36 -12.50 6.14
C ASN A 8 12.14 -10.97 6.06
N SER A 9 12.52 -10.23 7.10
CA SER A 9 12.39 -8.76 7.15
C SER A 9 13.05 -8.07 5.96
N ASP A 10 14.24 -8.52 5.61
CA ASP A 10 15.11 -7.82 4.68
C ASP A 10 14.62 -8.01 3.25
N LYS A 11 14.20 -9.22 2.89
CA LYS A 11 13.56 -9.51 1.60
C LYS A 11 12.31 -8.67 1.41
N ARG A 12 11.44 -8.59 2.43
CA ARG A 12 10.23 -7.75 2.34
C ARG A 12 10.59 -6.27 2.18
N GLU A 13 11.62 -5.80 2.87
CA GLU A 13 12.07 -4.41 2.77
C GLU A 13 12.66 -4.08 1.39
N TYR A 14 13.46 -4.99 0.83
CA TYR A 14 13.96 -4.92 -0.53
C TYR A 14 12.82 -4.76 -1.54
N PHE A 15 11.82 -5.65 -1.49
CA PHE A 15 10.69 -5.59 -2.42
C PHE A 15 9.85 -4.33 -2.22
N ARG A 16 9.68 -3.82 -1.00
CA ARG A 16 8.98 -2.54 -0.78
C ARG A 16 9.66 -1.38 -1.49
N TRP A 17 10.99 -1.34 -1.48
CA TRP A 17 11.73 -0.30 -2.22
C TRP A 17 11.61 -0.49 -3.72
N GLN A 18 11.77 -1.73 -4.21
CA GLN A 18 11.60 -2.05 -5.64
C GLN A 18 10.23 -1.58 -6.14
N TYR A 19 9.14 -1.95 -5.46
CA TYR A 19 7.79 -1.53 -5.85
C TYR A 19 7.57 -0.03 -5.74
N ALA A 20 8.12 0.63 -4.70
CA ALA A 20 7.98 2.08 -4.58
C ALA A 20 8.66 2.81 -5.75
N HIS A 21 9.85 2.35 -6.17
CA HIS A 21 10.53 2.88 -7.36
C HIS A 21 9.74 2.64 -8.65
N GLU A 22 9.19 1.43 -8.83
CA GLU A 22 8.40 1.08 -10.01
C GLU A 22 7.14 1.95 -10.12
N ILE A 23 6.40 2.13 -9.02
CA ILE A 23 5.19 2.96 -8.98
C ILE A 23 5.51 4.41 -9.35
N VAL A 24 6.56 4.97 -8.76
CA VAL A 24 6.99 6.35 -9.03
C VAL A 24 7.49 6.51 -10.47
N LYS A 25 8.21 5.51 -10.99
CA LYS A 25 8.65 5.47 -12.39
C LYS A 25 7.46 5.51 -13.34
N ILE A 26 6.44 4.66 -13.13
CA ILE A 26 5.23 4.64 -13.96
C ILE A 26 4.50 5.99 -13.90
N ALA A 27 4.38 6.59 -12.71
CA ALA A 27 3.74 7.89 -12.54
C ALA A 27 4.49 9.00 -13.29
N LYS A 28 5.83 8.98 -13.23
CA LYS A 28 6.71 9.92 -13.94
C LYS A 28 6.57 9.78 -15.46
N GLU A 29 6.68 8.55 -15.96
CA GLU A 29 6.55 8.24 -17.40
C GLU A 29 5.19 8.65 -17.95
N LYS A 30 4.12 8.40 -17.20
CA LYS A 30 2.75 8.76 -17.59
C LYS A 30 2.40 10.22 -17.32
N ARG A 31 3.26 10.98 -16.63
CA ARG A 31 3.01 12.34 -16.15
C ARG A 31 1.68 12.44 -15.37
N LYS A 32 1.48 11.51 -14.43
CA LYS A 32 0.27 11.44 -13.59
C LYS A 32 0.62 11.54 -12.12
N ALA A 33 -0.30 12.10 -11.34
CA ALA A 33 -0.26 12.03 -9.88
C ALA A 33 -0.53 10.60 -9.38
N ILE A 34 -0.09 10.31 -8.16
CA ILE A 34 -0.33 9.04 -7.47
C ILE A 34 -1.47 9.23 -6.47
N VAL A 35 -2.54 8.47 -6.62
CA VAL A 35 -3.63 8.43 -5.63
C VAL A 35 -3.39 7.28 -4.67
N ILE A 36 -3.45 7.55 -3.36
CA ILE A 36 -3.30 6.54 -2.31
C ILE A 36 -4.50 6.59 -1.37
N GLU A 37 -5.02 5.43 -1.01
CA GLU A 37 -6.10 5.32 -0.05
C GLU A 37 -5.58 5.41 1.39
N LYS A 38 -6.21 6.26 2.19
CA LYS A 38 -5.94 6.34 3.63
C LYS A 38 -6.65 5.19 4.34
N LEU A 39 -6.06 3.99 4.28
CA LEU A 39 -6.61 2.83 4.99
C LEU A 39 -6.67 3.09 6.50
N ASP A 40 -7.87 3.34 7.01
CA ASP A 40 -8.11 3.61 8.41
C ASP A 40 -8.28 2.27 9.16
N ILE A 41 -7.28 1.91 9.95
CA ILE A 41 -7.19 0.56 10.55
C ILE A 41 -7.75 0.62 11.96
N LYS A 42 -9.06 0.37 12.08
CA LYS A 42 -9.78 0.36 13.36
C LYS A 42 -9.39 -0.79 14.32
N ASN A 43 -8.66 -1.81 13.86
CA ASN A 43 -8.32 -2.99 14.67
C ASN A 43 -6.81 -3.25 14.69
N LYS A 44 -6.09 -2.54 15.57
CA LYS A 44 -4.77 -2.96 16.05
C LYS A 44 -5.03 -4.09 17.06
N GLY A 45 -4.96 -5.34 16.63
CA GLY A 45 -5.15 -6.48 17.55
C GLY A 45 -4.21 -6.39 18.75
N GLU A 46 -4.67 -6.88 19.89
CA GLU A 46 -3.91 -6.88 21.15
C GLU A 46 -2.66 -7.76 21.04
N LYS A 47 -1.61 -7.39 21.80
CA LYS A 47 -0.37 -8.17 21.89
C LYS A 47 -0.68 -9.51 22.56
N GLY A 48 -0.79 -10.60 21.80
CA GLY A 48 -1.00 -11.95 22.35
C GLY A 48 -1.62 -12.93 21.37
N ASP A 49 -2.42 -12.44 20.43
CA ASP A 49 -3.18 -13.28 19.49
C ASP A 49 -2.34 -13.69 18.27
N PHE A 50 -1.27 -14.45 18.50
CA PHE A 50 -0.37 -14.91 17.43
C PHE A 50 -0.95 -16.04 16.57
N SER A 51 -2.21 -16.43 16.76
CA SER A 51 -2.88 -17.46 15.96
C SER A 51 -3.90 -16.86 14.96
N GLY A 52 -3.63 -17.03 13.66
CA GLY A 52 -4.67 -16.92 12.62
C GLY A 52 -4.74 -15.63 11.79
N LYS A 53 -5.92 -15.41 11.20
CA LYS A 53 -6.21 -14.40 10.15
C LYS A 53 -5.91 -12.95 10.61
N LYS A 54 -6.14 -12.64 11.89
CA LYS A 54 -5.91 -11.31 12.48
C LYS A 54 -4.42 -10.90 12.45
N SER A 55 -3.52 -11.80 12.87
CA SER A 55 -2.07 -11.55 12.86
C SER A 55 -1.54 -11.35 11.43
N ARG A 56 -2.02 -12.15 10.47
CA ARG A 56 -1.72 -11.96 9.03
C ARG A 56 -2.17 -10.60 8.52
N ARG A 57 -3.37 -10.15 8.91
CA ARG A 57 -3.89 -8.82 8.55
C ARG A 57 -3.01 -7.71 9.11
N ILE A 58 -2.62 -7.78 10.38
CA ILE A 58 -1.75 -6.78 11.02
C ILE A 58 -0.37 -6.71 10.34
N ARG A 59 0.27 -7.86 10.06
CA ARG A 59 1.57 -7.91 9.36
C ARG A 59 1.48 -7.36 7.94
N HIS A 60 0.46 -7.77 7.19
CA HIS A 60 0.22 -7.26 5.83
C HIS A 60 0.02 -5.73 5.85
N ASN A 61 -0.75 -5.24 6.83
CA ASN A 61 -1.00 -3.81 7.00
C ASN A 61 0.27 -3.01 7.35
N PHE A 62 1.15 -3.54 8.19
CA PHE A 62 2.43 -2.90 8.49
C PHE A 62 3.31 -2.81 7.23
N SER A 63 3.30 -3.86 6.41
CA SER A 63 3.98 -3.88 5.12
C SER A 63 3.44 -2.80 4.17
N TYR A 64 2.13 -2.65 4.10
CA TYR A 64 1.47 -1.66 3.24
C TYR A 64 1.74 -0.22 3.69
N LYS A 65 1.64 0.08 5.00
CA LYS A 65 2.01 1.40 5.54
C LYS A 65 3.46 1.78 5.24
N SER A 66 4.37 0.82 5.35
CA SER A 66 5.79 1.01 5.02
C SER A 66 5.99 1.32 3.53
N LEU A 67 5.31 0.59 2.65
CA LEU A 67 5.33 0.85 1.21
C LEU A 67 4.79 2.24 0.87
N LEU A 68 3.62 2.63 1.40
CA LEU A 68 3.03 3.96 1.17
C LEU A 68 3.97 5.09 1.61
N LYS A 69 4.65 4.93 2.75
CA LYS A 69 5.64 5.91 3.22
C LYS A 69 6.79 6.07 2.22
N LYS A 70 7.30 4.96 1.67
CA LYS A 70 8.38 4.99 0.67
C LYS A 70 7.93 5.65 -0.64
N ILE A 71 6.72 5.35 -1.10
CA ILE A 71 6.13 6.00 -2.29
C ILE A 71 6.08 7.51 -2.08
N LYS A 72 5.57 8.00 -0.94
CA LYS A 72 5.53 9.44 -0.63
C LYS A 72 6.92 10.09 -0.66
N ILE A 73 7.92 9.44 -0.07
CA ILE A 73 9.30 9.95 -0.05
C ILE A 73 9.85 10.06 -1.47
N LEU A 74 9.72 9.00 -2.27
CA LEU A 74 10.22 8.97 -3.64
C LEU A 74 9.45 9.93 -4.56
N ALA A 75 8.13 9.97 -4.46
CA ALA A 75 7.29 10.88 -5.22
C ALA A 75 7.66 12.34 -4.94
N LYS A 76 7.84 12.71 -3.65
CA LYS A 76 8.31 14.05 -3.26
C LYS A 76 9.67 14.38 -3.86
N LYS A 77 10.61 13.42 -3.87
CA LYS A 77 11.94 13.58 -4.46
C LYS A 77 11.88 13.79 -5.97
N GLU A 78 10.96 13.12 -6.66
CA GLU A 78 10.78 13.18 -8.12
C GLU A 78 9.79 14.27 -8.57
N GLY A 79 9.26 15.09 -7.65
CA GLY A 79 8.29 16.14 -7.97
C GLY A 79 6.90 15.63 -8.40
N ILE A 80 6.55 14.41 -8.01
CA ILE A 80 5.25 13.78 -8.33
C ILE A 80 4.27 14.03 -7.20
N GLU A 81 3.09 14.54 -7.54
CA GLU A 81 2.00 14.78 -6.60
C GLU A 81 1.42 13.46 -6.07
N VAL A 82 1.14 13.43 -4.77
CA VAL A 82 0.48 12.30 -4.09
C VAL A 82 -0.79 12.79 -3.42
N ILE A 83 -1.94 12.22 -3.81
CA ILE A 83 -3.27 12.58 -3.30
C ILE A 83 -3.76 11.48 -2.37
N GLU A 84 -4.05 11.83 -1.12
CA GLU A 84 -4.65 10.91 -0.14
C GLU A 84 -6.17 10.98 -0.19
N VAL A 85 -6.83 9.86 -0.47
CA VAL A 85 -8.30 9.77 -0.55
C VAL A 85 -8.88 8.88 0.54
N ASN A 86 -10.14 9.12 0.89
CA ASN A 86 -10.87 8.30 1.85
C ASN A 86 -11.29 6.97 1.18
N PRO A 87 -10.88 5.80 1.72
CA PRO A 87 -11.17 4.48 1.14
C PRO A 87 -12.67 4.14 1.03
N SER A 88 -13.55 4.82 1.79
CA SER A 88 -15.00 4.60 1.72
C SER A 88 -15.58 4.87 0.33
N TYR A 89 -14.99 5.80 -0.44
CA TYR A 89 -15.48 6.16 -1.77
C TYR A 89 -14.88 5.29 -2.89
N THR A 90 -13.65 4.82 -2.72
CA THR A 90 -12.95 4.02 -3.74
C THR A 90 -13.40 2.56 -3.74
N SER A 91 -13.80 2.01 -2.58
CA SER A 91 -14.33 0.65 -2.48
C SER A 91 -15.65 0.48 -3.27
N ILE A 92 -16.52 1.50 -3.23
CA ILE A 92 -17.80 1.50 -3.94
C ILE A 92 -17.58 1.59 -5.45
N ILE A 93 -16.71 2.51 -5.90
CA ILE A 93 -16.36 2.66 -7.31
C ILE A 93 -15.69 1.39 -7.85
N GLY A 94 -14.80 0.78 -7.06
CA GLY A 94 -14.12 -0.46 -7.45
C GLY A 94 -15.07 -1.67 -7.56
N MET A 95 -16.08 -1.75 -6.69
CA MET A 95 -17.15 -2.76 -6.80
C MET A 95 -18.01 -2.53 -8.04
N LEU A 96 -18.52 -1.31 -8.22
CA LEU A 96 -19.38 -0.96 -9.36
C LEU A 96 -18.69 -1.15 -10.71
N LYS A 97 -17.37 -0.88 -10.78
CA LYS A 97 -16.61 -1.08 -12.02
C LYS A 97 -16.43 -2.55 -12.38
N LYS A 98 -16.37 -3.45 -11.41
CA LYS A 98 -16.28 -4.90 -11.65
C LYS A 98 -17.61 -5.54 -12.05
N GLU A 99 -18.73 -4.93 -11.66
CA GLU A 99 -20.08 -5.40 -12.04
C GLU A 99 -20.49 -4.94 -13.45
N ALA A 100 -19.75 -3.98 -14.02
CA ALA A 100 -20.00 -3.42 -15.35
C ALA A 100 -19.12 -4.01 -16.48
N GLU A 101 -18.31 -5.03 -16.17
CA GLU A 101 -17.52 -5.85 -17.12
C GLU A 101 -18.09 -7.27 -17.18
#